data_AF-A0AAE5XIR2-F1
#
_entry.id   AF-A0AAE5XIR2-F1
#
_cell.length_a   1.000
_cell.length_b   1.000
_cell.length_c   1.000
_cell.angle_alpha   90.00
_cell.angle_beta   90.00
_cell.angle_gamma   90.00
#
_symmetry.space_group_name_H-M   'P 1'
#
loop_
_entity.id
_entity.type
_entity.pdbx_description
1 polymer ?
#
loop_
_entity_poly.entity_id
_entity_poly.type
_entity_poly.pdbx_seq_one_letter_code
_entity_poly.pdbx_strand_id
1 'polypeptide(L)'
;MQPNFIPAGLAPALCLSIAALAGCSSDTTGGDASGANFPDNAKFISADGDITIAIKTAFITAQSGDYLVLPEGRLQITDTLTLDGDPDGDGTSLENITIAGYGMDKTILDFSGSLGGDGIFIQNMKDITVRNLAVEEAANNGIKLKDSDGIRLQYTRTEWKGELNSDNGAYGLYPVECSNILIEDSYVRGSADAGVYVGQSRNIVVRRNIAKENVAGIEIENSHNADVYNNVAESNTGGILVFDLPIGNHKYGSTVRVFNNIIRDNNTNNFANASSNPAGVHIVPPGTGVIVLSTADVEVYNNAISNHDTTSVTVSSFFIAATQTEMAQYVMDGIMADGWRSVPRNISIHDNSIRDSGASPRGDLIQGVLPAFQAIGETTLPSVLYDGFGELLARAGYGAPFSEEPFAADGSENICVVNNGDATKGFLYNPDPTTFTDADPADGEPDATTGVGASLLVCDLDRLPAATATVAGKVHGCGQDDAHAACSL
;
A
#
# COMPACT_ATOMS: atom_id res chain seq x y z
N MET A 1 56.01 24.78 6.02
CA MET A 1 55.63 26.20 6.13
C MET A 1 54.21 26.34 5.61
N GLN A 2 53.28 26.60 6.52
CA GLN A 2 51.98 27.25 6.28
C GLN A 2 52.20 28.72 5.85
N PRO A 3 51.25 29.41 5.19
CA PRO A 3 49.94 29.85 5.74
C PRO A 3 48.73 29.59 4.79
N ASN A 4 47.55 29.17 5.27
CA ASN A 4 46.43 29.93 5.88
C ASN A 4 45.88 31.11 5.04
N PHE A 5 44.63 31.00 4.55
CA PHE A 5 43.45 31.78 5.01
C PHE A 5 42.16 31.41 4.22
N ILE A 6 41.02 31.42 4.93
CA ILE A 6 39.62 31.10 4.55
C ILE A 6 38.84 32.40 4.25
N PRO A 7 37.76 32.37 3.44
CA PRO A 7 36.40 32.71 3.95
C PRO A 7 35.34 31.69 3.40
N ALA A 8 34.45 31.05 4.18
CA ALA A 8 33.38 31.48 5.10
C ALA A 8 31.99 31.60 4.43
N GLY A 9 31.03 30.78 4.92
CA GLY A 9 29.57 30.93 4.77
C GLY A 9 28.95 30.02 3.69
N LEU A 10 27.87 29.25 3.88
CA LEU A 10 26.93 29.06 4.99
C LEU A 10 26.48 27.58 4.94
N ALA A 11 26.39 26.93 6.10
CA ALA A 11 25.63 25.70 6.30
C ALA A 11 24.48 26.01 7.26
N PRO A 12 23.24 25.59 6.98
CA PRO A 12 22.22 25.55 8.02
C PRO A 12 22.41 24.26 8.83
N ALA A 13 22.70 24.44 10.11
CA ALA A 13 22.67 23.41 11.13
C ALA A 13 21.22 22.94 11.35
N LEU A 14 20.96 21.66 11.17
CA LEU A 14 19.75 21.02 11.66
C LEU A 14 20.03 20.56 13.10
N CYS A 15 19.74 21.43 14.07
CA CYS A 15 19.79 21.08 15.49
C CYS A 15 18.62 20.16 15.82
N LEU A 16 18.94 18.93 16.25
CA LEU A 16 18.08 18.09 17.08
C LEU A 16 17.68 18.88 18.34
N SER A 17 16.38 19.02 18.56
CA SER A 17 15.81 19.35 19.87
C SER A 17 14.89 18.21 20.31
N ILE A 18 15.46 17.29 21.08
CA ILE A 18 14.71 16.33 21.90
C ILE A 18 14.18 17.11 23.10
N ALA A 19 12.88 17.40 23.12
CA ALA A 19 12.20 17.89 24.30
C ALA A 19 11.69 16.69 25.12
N ALA A 20 12.45 16.32 26.15
CA ALA A 20 11.98 15.45 27.21
C ALA A 20 11.05 16.24 28.13
N LEU A 21 9.75 15.94 28.09
CA LEU A 21 8.78 16.37 29.10
C LEU A 21 8.66 15.25 30.14
N ALA A 22 9.39 15.42 31.24
CA ALA A 22 9.18 14.68 32.48
C ALA A 22 7.93 15.22 33.18
N GLY A 23 6.81 14.53 33.03
CA GLY A 23 5.62 14.70 33.87
C GLY A 23 5.61 13.64 34.96
N CYS A 24 5.88 14.05 36.21
CA CYS A 24 5.66 13.19 37.37
C CYS A 24 4.16 13.01 37.60
N SER A 25 3.67 11.78 37.48
CA SER A 25 2.48 11.31 38.21
C SER A 25 2.87 10.03 38.92
N SER A 26 2.81 10.08 40.25
CA SER A 26 3.09 8.96 41.13
C SER A 26 1.87 8.07 41.24
N ASP A 27 1.96 6.84 40.74
CA ASP A 27 1.21 5.71 41.28
C ASP A 27 2.16 4.52 41.40
N THR A 28 2.56 4.26 42.65
CA THR A 28 3.09 2.98 43.11
C THR A 28 1.93 1.98 43.11
N THR A 29 2.01 0.82 42.45
CA THR A 29 2.61 -0.40 43.02
C THR A 29 2.84 -1.49 41.96
N GLY A 30 4.03 -2.11 41.98
CA GLY A 30 4.24 -3.51 41.54
C GLY A 30 4.80 -3.74 40.12
N GLY A 31 5.94 -3.15 39.78
CA GLY A 31 6.63 -3.42 38.50
C GLY A 31 7.60 -4.61 38.61
N ASP A 32 7.30 -5.69 37.90
CA ASP A 32 8.31 -6.66 37.43
C ASP A 32 9.06 -6.09 36.22
N ALA A 33 10.32 -6.50 36.09
CA ALA A 33 11.34 -5.85 35.26
C ALA A 33 11.18 -6.11 33.73
N SER A 34 10.26 -5.39 33.06
CA SER A 34 10.19 -5.38 31.58
C SER A 34 9.77 -4.04 30.93
N GLY A 35 9.32 -3.05 31.72
CA GLY A 35 9.00 -1.70 31.23
C GLY A 35 7.75 -1.59 30.34
N ALA A 36 7.00 -2.67 30.14
CA ALA A 36 5.67 -2.66 29.53
C ALA A 36 4.59 -2.57 30.61
N ASN A 37 3.71 -1.57 30.54
CA ASN A 37 2.55 -1.45 31.42
C ASN A 37 1.35 -2.13 30.74
N PHE A 38 0.94 -3.29 31.26
CA PHE A 38 -0.28 -3.98 30.86
C PHE A 38 -1.44 -3.63 31.81
N PRO A 39 -2.69 -3.69 31.34
CA PRO A 39 -3.84 -3.43 32.22
C PRO A 39 -4.04 -4.56 33.23
N ASP A 40 -4.72 -4.28 34.34
CA ASP A 40 -4.97 -5.24 35.43
C ASP A 40 -5.71 -6.51 34.98
N ASN A 41 -6.50 -6.43 33.91
CA ASN A 41 -7.23 -7.57 33.33
C ASN A 41 -6.42 -8.38 32.31
N ALA A 42 -5.11 -8.11 32.16
CA ALA A 42 -4.25 -8.83 31.24
C ALA A 42 -4.12 -10.32 31.59
N LYS A 43 -4.34 -11.16 30.58
CA LYS A 43 -4.16 -12.62 30.61
C LYS A 43 -2.81 -12.96 30.01
N PHE A 44 -1.85 -13.29 30.87
CA PHE A 44 -0.50 -13.67 30.45
C PHE A 44 -0.45 -15.12 30.00
N ILE A 45 -0.02 -15.34 28.75
CA ILE A 45 0.15 -16.67 28.19
C ILE A 45 1.49 -17.23 28.65
N SER A 46 1.47 -18.40 29.30
CA SER A 46 2.70 -19.04 29.77
C SER A 46 3.53 -19.56 28.61
N ALA A 47 4.85 -19.40 28.72
CA ALA A 47 5.83 -20.03 27.84
C ALA A 47 6.17 -21.48 28.27
N ASP A 48 5.56 -21.99 29.35
CA ASP A 48 5.79 -23.34 29.82
C ASP A 48 5.14 -24.38 28.90
N GLY A 49 5.96 -25.26 28.33
CA GLY A 49 5.49 -26.30 27.42
C GLY A 49 5.47 -25.85 25.97
N ASP A 50 4.48 -26.33 25.21
CA ASP A 50 4.32 -25.96 23.80
C ASP A 50 3.60 -24.61 23.70
N ILE A 51 4.36 -23.58 23.36
CA ILE A 51 3.86 -22.21 23.21
C ILE A 51 2.78 -22.08 22.13
N THR A 52 2.85 -22.88 21.06
CA THR A 52 1.82 -22.88 20.00
C THR A 52 0.49 -23.34 20.58
N ILE A 53 0.51 -24.44 21.35
CA ILE A 53 -0.70 -24.96 22.01
C ILE A 53 -1.24 -23.96 23.04
N ALA A 54 -0.36 -23.31 23.80
CA ALA A 54 -0.74 -22.32 24.80
C ALA A 54 -1.47 -21.11 24.17
N ILE A 55 -0.93 -20.55 23.08
CA ILE A 55 -1.54 -19.43 22.36
C ILE A 55 -2.86 -19.84 21.72
N LYS A 56 -2.90 -20.99 21.02
CA LYS A 56 -4.14 -21.51 20.40
C LYS A 56 -5.24 -21.72 21.44
N THR A 57 -4.89 -22.25 22.61
CA THR A 57 -5.84 -22.44 23.71
C THR A 57 -6.38 -21.09 24.20
N ALA A 58 -5.52 -20.08 24.34
CA ALA A 58 -5.94 -18.74 24.72
C ALA A 58 -6.86 -18.09 23.67
N PHE A 59 -6.60 -18.29 22.38
CA PHE A 59 -7.46 -17.76 21.30
C PHE A 59 -8.82 -18.46 21.25
N ILE A 60 -8.86 -19.79 21.37
CA ILE A 60 -10.11 -20.57 21.36
C ILE A 60 -11.01 -20.24 22.57
N THR A 61 -10.41 -19.84 23.69
CA THR A 61 -11.14 -19.53 24.93
C THR A 61 -11.27 -18.04 25.21
N ALA A 62 -10.91 -17.20 24.23
CA ALA A 62 -10.98 -15.75 24.34
C ALA A 62 -12.43 -15.28 24.53
N GLN A 63 -12.58 -14.18 25.26
CA GLN A 63 -13.84 -13.50 25.52
C GLN A 63 -13.73 -12.02 25.16
N SER A 64 -14.86 -11.38 24.85
CA SER A 64 -14.88 -9.94 24.57
C SER A 64 -14.26 -9.13 25.71
N GLY A 65 -13.40 -8.18 25.37
CA GLY A 65 -12.63 -7.38 26.32
C GLY A 65 -11.30 -7.99 26.79
N ASP A 66 -10.93 -9.18 26.30
CA ASP A 66 -9.69 -9.84 26.71
C ASP A 66 -8.44 -9.09 26.23
N TYR A 67 -7.45 -9.02 27.12
CA TYR A 67 -6.11 -8.53 26.82
C TYR A 67 -5.11 -9.68 26.96
N LEU A 68 -4.76 -10.32 25.85
CA LEU A 68 -3.90 -11.49 25.78
C LEU A 68 -2.43 -11.07 25.61
N VAL A 69 -1.58 -11.40 26.59
CA VAL A 69 -0.15 -11.04 26.58
C VAL A 69 0.70 -12.25 26.22
N LEU A 70 1.37 -12.17 25.07
CA LEU A 70 2.36 -13.12 24.61
C LEU A 70 3.70 -12.90 25.35
N PRO A 71 4.42 -13.97 25.72
CA PRO A 71 5.65 -13.84 26.51
C PRO A 71 6.78 -13.14 25.73
N GLU A 72 7.76 -12.59 26.47
CA GLU A 72 9.03 -12.17 25.89
C GLU A 72 9.82 -13.38 25.36
N GLY A 73 10.58 -13.17 24.31
CA GLY A 73 11.45 -14.16 23.69
C GLY A 73 11.18 -14.36 22.20
N ARG A 74 12.02 -15.20 21.60
CA ARG A 74 11.82 -15.72 20.24
C ARG A 74 11.16 -17.09 20.33
N LEU A 75 9.86 -17.12 20.08
CA LEU A 75 8.96 -18.25 20.31
C LEU A 75 8.83 -19.04 19.00
N GLN A 76 9.18 -20.33 19.04
CA GLN A 76 9.01 -21.22 17.89
C GLN A 76 7.54 -21.60 17.75
N ILE A 77 6.91 -21.21 16.65
CA ILE A 77 5.51 -21.49 16.37
C ILE A 77 5.43 -22.56 15.27
N THR A 78 4.68 -23.62 15.55
CA THR A 78 4.63 -24.83 14.71
C THR A 78 3.40 -24.91 13.80
N ASP A 79 2.45 -23.98 13.95
CA ASP A 79 1.19 -23.95 13.19
C ASP A 79 0.54 -22.56 13.23
N THR A 80 -0.35 -22.25 12.29
CA THR A 80 -1.08 -20.98 12.20
C THR A 80 -1.84 -20.69 13.50
N LEU A 81 -1.74 -19.46 14.00
CA LEU A 81 -2.44 -18.99 15.20
C LEU A 81 -3.75 -18.31 14.80
N THR A 82 -4.84 -19.08 14.85
CA THR A 82 -6.18 -18.61 14.44
C THR A 82 -7.00 -18.10 15.63
N LEU A 83 -7.53 -16.87 15.50
CA LEU A 83 -8.58 -16.32 16.35
C LEU A 83 -9.83 -16.11 15.50
N ASP A 84 -10.91 -16.83 15.81
CA ASP A 84 -12.21 -16.64 15.19
C ASP A 84 -13.12 -15.89 16.16
N GLY A 85 -13.63 -14.74 15.73
CA GLY A 85 -14.56 -13.93 16.52
C GLY A 85 -15.98 -14.48 16.55
N ASP A 86 -16.37 -15.37 15.64
CA ASP A 86 -17.68 -16.02 15.62
C ASP A 86 -17.52 -17.55 15.53
N PRO A 87 -16.97 -18.19 16.58
CA PRO A 87 -16.59 -19.60 16.51
C PRO A 87 -17.79 -20.56 16.45
N ASP A 88 -18.99 -20.14 16.86
CA ASP A 88 -20.22 -20.93 16.78
C ASP A 88 -21.10 -20.58 15.56
N GLY A 89 -20.77 -19.51 14.83
CA GLY A 89 -21.45 -19.11 13.61
C GLY A 89 -22.85 -18.54 13.86
N ASP A 90 -23.08 -17.97 15.06
CA ASP A 90 -24.37 -17.42 15.44
C ASP A 90 -24.56 -15.96 14.99
N GLY A 91 -23.50 -15.35 14.44
CA GLY A 91 -23.45 -13.97 13.97
C GLY A 91 -23.04 -12.95 15.03
N THR A 92 -22.65 -13.39 16.23
CA THR A 92 -22.19 -12.53 17.33
C THR A 92 -20.67 -12.57 17.47
N SER A 93 -20.00 -11.57 16.91
CA SER A 93 -18.56 -11.43 17.01
C SER A 93 -18.09 -11.15 18.45
N LEU A 94 -16.95 -11.73 18.82
CA LEU A 94 -16.13 -11.25 19.92
C LEU A 94 -15.72 -9.79 19.66
N GLU A 95 -15.74 -8.99 20.72
CA GLU A 95 -15.50 -7.55 20.65
C GLU A 95 -14.34 -7.10 21.56
N ASN A 96 -13.58 -6.10 21.13
CA ASN A 96 -12.60 -5.39 21.97
C ASN A 96 -11.49 -6.31 22.54
N ILE A 97 -10.90 -7.15 21.69
CA ILE A 97 -9.77 -8.00 22.07
C ILE A 97 -8.45 -7.27 21.78
N THR A 98 -7.46 -7.45 22.64
CA THR A 98 -6.07 -7.04 22.38
C THR A 98 -5.13 -8.24 22.47
N ILE A 99 -4.33 -8.46 21.42
CA ILE A 99 -3.18 -9.37 21.42
C ILE A 99 -1.92 -8.50 21.52
N ALA A 100 -1.16 -8.64 22.60
CA ALA A 100 0.00 -7.81 22.86
C ALA A 100 1.26 -8.64 23.17
N GLY A 101 2.41 -8.15 22.71
CA GLY A 101 3.72 -8.55 23.22
C GLY A 101 4.40 -7.42 24.01
N TYR A 102 5.70 -7.58 24.25
CA TYR A 102 6.54 -6.64 24.98
C TYR A 102 7.33 -5.68 24.08
N GLY A 103 7.12 -5.77 22.76
CA GLY A 103 7.77 -4.98 21.72
C GLY A 103 8.13 -5.85 20.53
N MET A 104 8.17 -5.28 19.32
CA MET A 104 8.49 -6.01 18.08
C MET A 104 9.89 -6.64 18.07
N ASP A 105 10.80 -6.17 18.93
CA ASP A 105 12.15 -6.74 19.10
C ASP A 105 12.27 -7.66 20.34
N LYS A 106 11.18 -7.82 21.10
CA LYS A 106 11.16 -8.59 22.35
C LYS A 106 10.25 -9.80 22.31
N THR A 107 9.07 -9.67 21.73
CA THR A 107 8.13 -10.78 21.50
C THR A 107 8.14 -11.10 20.02
N ILE A 108 8.82 -12.18 19.65
CA ILE A 108 9.03 -12.59 18.26
C ILE A 108 8.43 -13.98 18.08
N LEU A 109 7.45 -14.11 17.19
CA LEU A 109 6.86 -15.37 16.76
C LEU A 109 7.58 -15.84 15.51
N ASP A 110 8.37 -16.91 15.62
CA ASP A 110 9.12 -17.49 14.51
C ASP A 110 8.37 -18.69 13.93
N PHE A 111 7.95 -18.58 12.69
CA PHE A 111 7.19 -19.60 11.95
C PHE A 111 8.05 -20.40 10.97
N SER A 112 9.38 -20.28 11.01
CA SER A 112 10.27 -21.03 10.09
C SER A 112 10.14 -22.56 10.16
N GLY A 113 9.61 -23.10 11.26
CA GLY A 113 9.26 -24.52 11.43
C GLY A 113 7.76 -24.83 11.38
N SER A 114 6.93 -23.86 11.00
CA SER A 114 5.47 -23.98 10.98
C SER A 114 4.99 -24.90 9.85
N LEU A 115 3.95 -25.69 10.13
CA LEU A 115 3.22 -26.46 9.13
C LEU A 115 2.01 -25.68 8.57
N GLY A 116 1.63 -24.57 9.21
CA GLY A 116 0.56 -23.68 8.77
C GLY A 116 1.04 -22.64 7.76
N GLY A 117 0.10 -22.11 6.97
CA GLY A 117 0.39 -21.09 5.97
C GLY A 117 0.56 -19.69 6.57
N ASP A 118 -0.47 -19.21 7.26
CA ASP A 118 -0.48 -17.87 7.85
C ASP A 118 0.18 -17.90 9.24
N GLY A 119 0.77 -16.77 9.65
CA GLY A 119 1.31 -16.58 11.00
C GLY A 119 0.18 -16.44 12.01
N ILE A 120 -0.35 -15.22 12.12
CA ILE A 120 -1.58 -14.94 12.86
C ILE A 120 -2.73 -14.76 11.86
N PHE A 121 -3.81 -15.50 12.04
CA PHE A 121 -5.04 -15.33 11.26
C PHE A 121 -6.21 -14.96 12.18
N ILE A 122 -6.83 -13.81 11.91
CA ILE A 122 -7.97 -13.30 12.67
C ILE A 122 -9.17 -13.13 11.73
N GLN A 123 -10.36 -13.58 12.12
CA GLN A 123 -11.56 -13.39 11.33
C GLN A 123 -12.80 -13.12 12.18
N ASN A 124 -13.85 -12.55 11.57
CA ASN A 124 -15.16 -12.31 12.19
C ASN A 124 -15.09 -11.47 13.49
N MET A 125 -14.13 -10.55 13.59
CA MET A 125 -13.88 -9.77 14.80
C MET A 125 -14.49 -8.37 14.72
N LYS A 126 -14.83 -7.83 15.89
CA LYS A 126 -15.08 -6.41 16.07
C LYS A 126 -14.11 -5.81 17.08
N ASP A 127 -13.49 -4.69 16.76
CA ASP A 127 -12.53 -4.01 17.63
C ASP A 127 -11.38 -4.92 18.09
N ILE A 128 -10.45 -5.22 17.19
CA ILE A 128 -9.25 -6.03 17.47
C ILE A 128 -7.98 -5.16 17.41
N THR A 129 -7.14 -5.26 18.44
CA THR A 129 -5.80 -4.67 18.43
C THR A 129 -4.73 -5.76 18.46
N VAL A 130 -3.80 -5.74 17.51
CA VAL A 130 -2.56 -6.53 17.57
C VAL A 130 -1.39 -5.57 17.72
N ARG A 131 -0.58 -5.75 18.77
CA ARG A 131 0.48 -4.79 19.08
C ARG A 131 1.73 -5.34 19.71
N ASN A 132 2.84 -4.60 19.55
CA ASN A 132 4.10 -4.82 20.25
C ASN A 132 4.68 -6.24 20.06
N LEU A 133 4.63 -6.79 18.84
CA LEU A 133 5.13 -8.14 18.55
C LEU A 133 5.65 -8.24 17.11
N ALA A 134 6.42 -9.28 16.84
CA ALA A 134 6.86 -9.63 15.49
C ALA A 134 6.37 -11.01 15.06
N VAL A 135 6.11 -11.17 13.76
CA VAL A 135 5.91 -12.44 13.06
C VAL A 135 7.03 -12.58 12.03
N GLU A 136 7.81 -13.66 12.12
CA GLU A 136 8.93 -13.94 11.22
C GLU A 136 8.70 -15.24 10.47
N GLU A 137 9.10 -15.27 9.19
CA GLU A 137 9.19 -16.49 8.37
C GLU A 137 7.88 -17.29 8.26
N ALA A 138 6.72 -16.61 8.27
CA ALA A 138 5.45 -17.27 7.97
C ALA A 138 5.47 -17.80 6.52
N ALA A 139 4.96 -19.01 6.30
CA ALA A 139 5.03 -19.65 4.98
C ALA A 139 4.22 -18.91 3.91
N ASN A 140 3.18 -18.18 4.30
CA ASN A 140 2.34 -17.37 3.41
C ASN A 140 2.17 -15.95 3.93
N ASN A 141 1.24 -15.70 4.88
CA ASN A 141 0.95 -14.35 5.35
C ASN A 141 1.45 -14.13 6.79
N GLY A 142 1.93 -12.93 7.10
CA GLY A 142 2.37 -12.59 8.46
C GLY A 142 1.20 -12.46 9.44
N ILE A 143 0.43 -11.38 9.31
CA ILE A 143 -0.77 -11.11 10.13
C ILE A 143 -1.93 -10.84 9.19
N LYS A 144 -2.83 -11.82 9.06
CA LYS A 144 -4.02 -11.74 8.21
C LYS A 144 -5.27 -11.46 9.03
N LEU A 145 -6.08 -10.52 8.57
CA LEU A 145 -7.40 -10.24 9.13
C LEU A 145 -8.45 -10.31 8.02
N LYS A 146 -9.57 -10.98 8.29
CA LYS A 146 -10.67 -11.13 7.33
C LYS A 146 -12.02 -10.82 7.96
N ASP A 147 -12.96 -10.29 7.21
CA ASP A 147 -14.36 -10.14 7.64
C ASP A 147 -14.49 -9.46 9.02
N SER A 148 -13.68 -8.41 9.26
CA SER A 148 -13.54 -7.79 10.58
C SER A 148 -13.69 -6.27 10.53
N ASP A 149 -14.22 -5.68 11.60
CA ASP A 149 -14.47 -4.25 11.73
C ASP A 149 -13.71 -3.67 12.94
N GLY A 150 -13.07 -2.52 12.78
CA GLY A 150 -12.33 -1.87 13.87
C GLY A 150 -11.00 -2.57 14.15
N ILE A 151 -10.07 -2.48 13.20
CA ILE A 151 -8.76 -3.13 13.29
C ILE A 151 -7.69 -2.12 13.65
N ARG A 152 -6.83 -2.45 14.62
CA ARG A 152 -5.60 -1.71 14.88
C ARG A 152 -4.38 -2.60 14.92
N LEU A 153 -3.47 -2.41 13.97
CA LEU A 153 -2.14 -3.01 13.97
C LEU A 153 -1.16 -1.92 14.35
N GLN A 154 -0.50 -2.06 15.51
CA GLN A 154 0.38 -1.02 16.03
C GLN A 154 1.68 -1.56 16.64
N TYR A 155 2.82 -1.00 16.26
CA TYR A 155 4.14 -1.51 16.69
C TYR A 155 4.30 -3.01 16.41
N THR A 156 3.83 -3.42 15.24
CA THR A 156 3.95 -4.79 14.74
C THR A 156 5.09 -4.88 13.74
N ARG A 157 5.75 -6.04 13.68
CA ARG A 157 6.74 -6.34 12.65
C ARG A 157 6.39 -7.62 11.91
N THR A 158 6.45 -7.60 10.58
CA THR A 158 6.44 -8.84 9.77
C THR A 158 7.69 -8.88 8.91
N GLU A 159 8.39 -10.02 8.92
CA GLU A 159 9.68 -10.09 8.26
C GLU A 159 10.06 -11.48 7.74
N TRP A 160 10.50 -11.52 6.47
CA TRP A 160 11.29 -12.61 5.89
C TRP A 160 12.73 -12.12 5.80
N LYS A 161 13.62 -12.69 6.63
CA LYS A 161 14.98 -12.15 6.84
C LYS A 161 15.99 -12.60 5.79
N GLY A 162 15.66 -13.65 5.05
CA GLY A 162 16.52 -14.27 4.04
C GLY A 162 16.74 -13.42 2.78
N GLU A 163 17.25 -14.08 1.75
CA GLU A 163 17.33 -13.51 0.40
C GLU A 163 15.93 -13.20 -0.12
N LEU A 164 15.78 -12.12 -0.89
CA LEU A 164 14.51 -11.76 -1.51
C LEU A 164 14.27 -12.68 -2.70
N ASN A 165 13.27 -13.55 -2.60
CA ASN A 165 12.94 -14.52 -3.63
C ASN A 165 11.46 -14.93 -3.51
N SER A 166 10.96 -15.65 -4.51
CA SER A 166 9.56 -16.04 -4.63
C SER A 166 9.06 -17.03 -3.57
N ASP A 167 9.95 -17.65 -2.79
CA ASP A 167 9.59 -18.55 -1.69
C ASP A 167 9.29 -17.77 -0.39
N ASN A 168 9.55 -16.46 -0.35
CA ASN A 168 9.09 -15.62 0.75
C ASN A 168 7.56 -15.54 0.74
N GLY A 169 6.97 -15.27 1.91
CA GLY A 169 5.52 -15.18 2.04
C GLY A 169 4.93 -13.99 1.28
N ALA A 170 3.64 -14.09 0.96
CA ALA A 170 2.91 -13.13 0.16
C ALA A 170 2.69 -11.82 0.91
N TYR A 171 1.81 -11.78 1.93
CA TYR A 171 1.41 -10.52 2.54
C TYR A 171 1.92 -10.37 3.97
N GLY A 172 2.55 -9.24 4.29
CA GLY A 172 3.03 -8.94 5.65
C GLY A 172 1.89 -8.64 6.61
N LEU A 173 1.35 -7.43 6.56
CA LEU A 173 0.14 -7.02 7.27
C LEU A 173 -1.02 -7.05 6.28
N TYR A 174 -2.04 -7.88 6.52
CA TYR A 174 -3.02 -8.24 5.51
C TYR A 174 -4.49 -8.19 6.00
N PRO A 175 -5.06 -6.99 6.20
CA PRO A 175 -6.52 -6.85 6.27
C PRO A 175 -7.18 -7.01 4.89
N VAL A 176 -8.18 -7.87 4.79
CA VAL A 176 -8.96 -8.09 3.57
C VAL A 176 -10.44 -8.26 3.88
N GLU A 177 -11.32 -7.67 3.07
CA GLU A 177 -12.76 -7.66 3.33
C GLU A 177 -13.11 -7.08 4.72
N CYS A 178 -12.37 -6.05 5.13
CA CYS A 178 -12.47 -5.45 6.46
C CYS A 178 -13.00 -4.00 6.39
N SER A 179 -13.39 -3.45 7.54
CA SER A 179 -13.68 -2.03 7.67
C SER A 179 -13.05 -1.39 8.91
N ASN A 180 -12.84 -0.07 8.84
CA ASN A 180 -12.26 0.72 9.91
C ASN A 180 -10.88 0.20 10.33
N ILE A 181 -9.89 0.44 9.49
CA ILE A 181 -8.56 -0.15 9.60
C ILE A 181 -7.54 0.93 9.93
N LEU A 182 -6.79 0.73 11.01
CA LEU A 182 -5.65 1.55 11.38
C LEU A 182 -4.39 0.68 11.43
N ILE A 183 -3.44 0.96 10.54
CA ILE A 183 -2.10 0.35 10.56
C ILE A 183 -1.09 1.46 10.85
N GLU A 184 -0.42 1.39 12.00
CA GLU A 184 0.50 2.45 12.40
C GLU A 184 1.74 2.02 13.16
N ASP A 185 2.82 2.78 12.98
CA ASP A 185 4.07 2.60 13.73
C ASP A 185 4.68 1.19 13.57
N SER A 186 4.45 0.55 12.43
CA SER A 186 4.85 -0.84 12.15
C SER A 186 5.96 -0.95 11.09
N TYR A 187 6.58 -2.13 11.02
CA TYR A 187 7.66 -2.45 10.08
C TYR A 187 7.34 -3.71 9.29
N VAL A 188 7.54 -3.68 7.98
CA VAL A 188 7.32 -4.84 7.09
C VAL A 188 8.50 -5.01 6.14
N ARG A 189 9.01 -6.23 5.99
CA ARG A 189 10.13 -6.52 5.08
C ARG A 189 10.09 -7.91 4.46
N GLY A 190 10.45 -7.96 3.17
CA GLY A 190 10.79 -9.20 2.48
C GLY A 190 9.61 -9.94 1.88
N SER A 191 8.42 -9.35 1.85
CA SER A 191 7.24 -9.98 1.26
C SER A 191 7.40 -10.10 -0.26
N ALA A 192 7.07 -11.30 -0.79
CA ALA A 192 7.03 -11.59 -2.22
C ALA A 192 5.79 -11.02 -2.92
N ASP A 193 4.92 -10.35 -2.17
CA ASP A 193 3.79 -9.60 -2.68
C ASP A 193 3.80 -8.20 -2.05
N ALA A 194 2.86 -7.86 -1.18
CA ALA A 194 2.84 -6.60 -0.46
C ALA A 194 3.26 -6.69 1.02
N GLY A 195 4.14 -5.79 1.44
CA GLY A 195 4.54 -5.64 2.85
C GLY A 195 3.35 -5.25 3.72
N VAL A 196 2.67 -4.15 3.36
CA VAL A 196 1.34 -3.80 3.88
C VAL A 196 0.34 -3.93 2.75
N TYR A 197 -0.65 -4.80 2.90
CA TYR A 197 -1.73 -4.98 1.93
C TYR A 197 -3.07 -4.69 2.61
N VAL A 198 -3.88 -3.82 2.02
CA VAL A 198 -5.27 -3.62 2.42
C VAL A 198 -6.16 -3.82 1.21
N GLY A 199 -6.89 -4.94 1.19
CA GLY A 199 -7.70 -5.36 0.05
C GLY A 199 -9.19 -5.33 0.34
N GLN A 200 -10.01 -4.97 -0.65
CA GLN A 200 -11.47 -5.17 -0.63
C GLN A 200 -12.15 -4.54 0.62
N SER A 201 -11.56 -3.45 1.12
CA SER A 201 -11.82 -2.90 2.45
C SER A 201 -12.27 -1.43 2.37
N ARG A 202 -12.68 -0.86 3.50
CA ARG A 202 -13.06 0.56 3.56
C ARG A 202 -12.70 1.25 4.87
N ASN A 203 -12.59 2.57 4.83
CA ASN A 203 -12.27 3.42 5.99
C ASN A 203 -10.89 3.07 6.55
N ILE A 204 -9.86 3.46 5.81
CA ILE A 204 -8.49 2.96 5.98
C ILE A 204 -7.54 4.10 6.32
N VAL A 205 -6.69 3.87 7.32
CA VAL A 205 -5.59 4.76 7.69
C VAL A 205 -4.32 3.93 7.82
N VAL A 206 -3.35 4.17 6.94
CA VAL A 206 -2.02 3.55 6.96
C VAL A 206 -0.99 4.64 7.17
N ARG A 207 -0.38 4.69 8.37
CA ARG A 207 0.53 5.79 8.72
C ARG A 207 1.75 5.43 9.54
N ARG A 208 2.85 6.17 9.35
CA ARG A 208 4.08 6.01 10.15
C ARG A 208 4.67 4.60 10.12
N ASN A 209 4.48 3.89 9.01
CA ASN A 209 5.05 2.56 8.81
C ASN A 209 6.35 2.65 8.01
N ILE A 210 7.19 1.64 8.16
CA ILE A 210 8.36 1.41 7.31
C ILE A 210 8.11 0.14 6.49
N ALA A 211 7.97 0.30 5.18
CA ALA A 211 7.83 -0.78 4.23
C ALA A 211 9.09 -0.90 3.37
N LYS A 212 9.84 -1.98 3.56
CA LYS A 212 11.18 -2.13 3.00
C LYS A 212 11.39 -3.45 2.29
N GLU A 213 12.03 -3.44 1.12
CA GLU A 213 12.50 -4.67 0.46
C GLU A 213 11.38 -5.70 0.20
N ASN A 214 10.17 -5.22 -0.12
CA ASN A 214 9.05 -6.04 -0.58
C ASN A 214 8.90 -5.91 -2.11
N VAL A 215 8.02 -6.70 -2.73
CA VAL A 215 7.63 -6.40 -4.12
C VAL A 215 6.82 -5.11 -4.14
N ALA A 216 5.68 -5.05 -3.48
CA ALA A 216 4.97 -3.82 -3.17
C ALA A 216 5.24 -3.39 -1.72
N GLY A 217 5.68 -2.15 -1.51
CA GLY A 217 5.85 -1.65 -0.14
C GLY A 217 4.52 -1.58 0.61
N ILE A 218 3.59 -0.81 0.05
CA ILE A 218 2.22 -0.65 0.54
C ILE A 218 1.27 -0.80 -0.65
N GLU A 219 0.23 -1.59 -0.51
CA GLU A 219 -0.81 -1.78 -1.52
C GLU A 219 -2.21 -1.55 -0.94
N ILE A 220 -2.98 -0.70 -1.62
CA ILE A 220 -4.41 -0.51 -1.40
C ILE A 220 -5.12 -1.06 -2.63
N GLU A 221 -5.74 -2.23 -2.49
CA GLU A 221 -6.36 -2.95 -3.61
C GLU A 221 -7.89 -3.00 -3.45
N ASN A 222 -8.65 -2.68 -4.50
CA ASN A 222 -10.11 -2.80 -4.54
C ASN A 222 -10.81 -2.19 -3.30
N SER A 223 -10.22 -1.11 -2.75
CA SER A 223 -10.59 -0.55 -1.45
C SER A 223 -11.00 0.91 -1.56
N HIS A 224 -11.95 1.32 -0.72
CA HIS A 224 -12.52 2.66 -0.77
C HIS A 224 -12.26 3.48 0.49
N ASN A 225 -12.04 4.80 0.35
CA ASN A 225 -11.85 5.75 1.44
C ASN A 225 -10.60 5.42 2.29
N ALA A 226 -9.42 5.72 1.74
CA ALA A 226 -8.12 5.39 2.33
C ALA A 226 -7.15 6.59 2.38
N ASP A 227 -6.49 6.76 3.53
CA ASP A 227 -5.39 7.71 3.73
C ASP A 227 -4.08 6.92 3.98
N VAL A 228 -3.08 7.13 3.12
CA VAL A 228 -1.75 6.53 3.21
C VAL A 228 -0.71 7.63 3.39
N TYR A 229 -0.24 7.85 4.62
CA TYR A 229 0.62 9.01 4.92
C TYR A 229 1.68 8.82 5.99
N ASN A 230 2.73 9.67 5.96
CA ASN A 230 3.85 9.60 6.90
C ASN A 230 4.59 8.25 6.88
N ASN A 231 4.46 7.45 5.82
CA ASN A 231 5.17 6.18 5.69
C ASN A 231 6.53 6.39 5.03
N VAL A 232 7.43 5.44 5.25
CA VAL A 232 8.66 5.27 4.48
C VAL A 232 8.51 4.00 3.64
N ALA A 233 8.43 4.17 2.32
CA ALA A 233 8.46 3.06 1.36
C ALA A 233 9.81 3.09 0.64
N GLU A 234 10.72 2.20 1.03
CA GLU A 234 12.09 2.19 0.51
C GLU A 234 12.58 0.83 0.01
N SER A 235 13.38 0.81 -1.05
CA SER A 235 14.04 -0.42 -1.51
C SER A 235 13.07 -1.56 -1.87
N ASN A 236 11.81 -1.26 -2.18
CA ASN A 236 10.86 -2.23 -2.71
C ASN A 236 11.04 -2.38 -4.24
N THR A 237 10.25 -3.23 -4.90
CA THR A 237 10.15 -3.23 -6.37
C THR A 237 9.30 -2.04 -6.83
N GLY A 238 8.12 -1.88 -6.21
CA GLY A 238 7.25 -0.72 -6.28
C GLY A 238 6.98 -0.16 -4.89
N GLY A 239 6.94 1.16 -4.75
CA GLY A 239 6.79 1.82 -3.44
C GLY A 239 5.37 1.70 -2.86
N ILE A 240 4.43 2.45 -3.43
CA ILE A 240 3.02 2.46 -3.02
C ILE A 240 2.13 2.17 -4.24
N LEU A 241 1.28 1.17 -4.13
CA LEU A 241 0.36 0.72 -5.18
C LEU A 241 -1.08 1.02 -4.77
N VAL A 242 -1.84 1.60 -5.68
CA VAL A 242 -3.27 1.88 -5.55
C VAL A 242 -3.96 1.20 -6.72
N PHE A 243 -4.43 -0.02 -6.47
CA PHE A 243 -4.87 -0.96 -7.51
C PHE A 243 -6.39 -1.19 -7.42
N ASP A 244 -7.04 -1.30 -8.58
CA ASP A 244 -8.40 -1.79 -8.68
C ASP A 244 -8.43 -2.91 -9.73
N LEU A 245 -8.53 -4.17 -9.28
CA LEU A 245 -8.42 -5.35 -10.13
C LEU A 245 -9.79 -5.96 -10.44
N PRO A 246 -9.95 -6.63 -11.60
CA PRO A 246 -11.23 -7.20 -12.02
C PRO A 246 -11.55 -8.52 -11.29
N ILE A 247 -11.87 -8.45 -10.00
CA ILE A 247 -12.10 -9.63 -9.15
C ILE A 247 -13.58 -10.06 -9.05
N GLY A 248 -14.52 -9.23 -9.53
CA GLY A 248 -15.94 -9.60 -9.65
C GLY A 248 -16.67 -9.85 -8.33
N ASN A 249 -16.31 -9.13 -7.26
CA ASN A 249 -16.88 -9.29 -5.92
C ASN A 249 -17.61 -8.04 -5.39
N HIS A 250 -18.02 -7.11 -6.26
CA HIS A 250 -18.68 -5.86 -5.90
C HIS A 250 -17.86 -4.91 -4.99
N LYS A 251 -16.52 -5.04 -4.96
CA LYS A 251 -15.60 -4.16 -4.23
C LYS A 251 -14.74 -3.39 -5.22
N TYR A 252 -14.79 -2.07 -5.14
CA TYR A 252 -14.10 -1.18 -6.09
C TYR A 252 -13.23 -0.17 -5.36
N GLY A 253 -12.07 0.08 -5.96
CA GLY A 253 -11.13 1.07 -5.51
C GLY A 253 -11.63 2.49 -5.77
N SER A 254 -11.68 3.34 -4.74
CA SER A 254 -11.83 4.78 -4.94
C SER A 254 -11.53 5.61 -3.71
N THR A 255 -11.29 6.91 -3.90
CA THR A 255 -11.07 7.88 -2.82
C THR A 255 -9.87 7.48 -1.97
N VAL A 256 -8.69 7.50 -2.60
CA VAL A 256 -7.41 7.15 -1.98
C VAL A 256 -6.47 8.35 -2.00
N ARG A 257 -5.98 8.74 -0.83
CA ARG A 257 -5.03 9.85 -0.69
C ARG A 257 -3.67 9.31 -0.25
N VAL A 258 -2.64 9.56 -1.03
CA VAL A 258 -1.25 9.17 -0.77
C VAL A 258 -0.42 10.43 -0.53
N PHE A 259 -0.05 10.71 0.72
CA PHE A 259 0.57 12.00 1.04
C PHE A 259 1.59 12.02 2.14
N ASN A 260 2.51 12.98 2.10
CA ASN A 260 3.56 13.15 3.11
C ASN A 260 4.37 11.87 3.39
N ASN A 261 4.54 11.02 2.39
CA ASN A 261 5.38 9.83 2.47
C ASN A 261 6.80 10.14 1.98
N ILE A 262 7.76 9.34 2.45
CA ILE A 262 9.10 9.24 1.86
C ILE A 262 9.13 7.98 1.00
N ILE A 263 9.21 8.15 -0.31
CA ILE A 263 9.12 7.06 -1.29
C ILE A 263 10.41 7.05 -2.11
N ARG A 264 11.34 6.17 -1.78
CA ARG A 264 12.69 6.26 -2.35
C ARG A 264 13.37 4.94 -2.63
N ASP A 265 14.28 4.96 -3.60
CA ASP A 265 15.20 3.83 -3.83
C ASP A 265 14.44 2.51 -4.14
N ASN A 266 13.21 2.54 -4.65
CA ASN A 266 12.39 1.34 -4.88
C ASN A 266 12.82 0.63 -6.18
N ASN A 267 14.06 0.11 -6.18
CA ASN A 267 14.75 -0.43 -7.35
C ASN A 267 15.03 -1.95 -7.26
N THR A 268 14.50 -2.61 -6.23
CA THR A 268 14.68 -4.05 -6.02
C THR A 268 14.07 -4.80 -7.19
N ASN A 269 14.74 -5.86 -7.66
CA ASN A 269 14.21 -6.70 -8.73
C ASN A 269 12.90 -7.34 -8.27
N ASN A 270 11.93 -7.47 -9.18
CA ASN A 270 10.69 -8.13 -8.87
C ASN A 270 10.93 -9.61 -8.57
N PHE A 271 10.41 -10.10 -7.45
CA PHE A 271 10.54 -11.48 -6.99
C PHE A 271 9.17 -12.11 -6.66
N ALA A 272 8.08 -11.51 -7.13
CA ALA A 272 6.75 -12.06 -6.94
C ALA A 272 6.56 -13.35 -7.73
N ASN A 273 5.68 -14.20 -7.21
CA ASN A 273 5.18 -15.35 -7.96
C ASN A 273 4.34 -14.87 -9.14
N ALA A 274 4.51 -15.51 -10.29
CA ALA A 274 3.64 -15.28 -11.44
C ALA A 274 2.19 -15.65 -11.09
N SER A 275 1.23 -14.90 -11.63
CA SER A 275 -0.20 -15.14 -11.43
C SER A 275 -0.91 -15.27 -12.78
N SER A 276 -2.13 -15.81 -12.77
CA SER A 276 -3.00 -15.80 -13.95
C SER A 276 -3.73 -14.48 -14.17
N ASN A 277 -3.73 -13.57 -13.19
CA ASN A 277 -4.25 -12.23 -13.39
C ASN A 277 -3.24 -11.47 -14.26
N PRO A 278 -3.65 -10.90 -15.41
CA PRO A 278 -2.75 -10.13 -16.26
C PRO A 278 -2.13 -8.93 -15.54
N ALA A 279 -2.83 -8.37 -14.54
CA ALA A 279 -2.30 -7.32 -13.69
C ALA A 279 -2.19 -7.77 -12.23
N GLY A 280 -1.04 -7.50 -11.64
CA GLY A 280 -0.73 -7.75 -10.25
C GLY A 280 0.71 -7.37 -9.96
N VAL A 281 1.17 -7.61 -8.74
CA VAL A 281 2.52 -7.20 -8.34
C VAL A 281 3.64 -7.84 -9.18
N HIS A 282 3.40 -9.01 -9.77
CA HIS A 282 4.37 -9.76 -10.58
C HIS A 282 4.79 -9.07 -11.88
N ILE A 283 4.00 -8.14 -12.41
CA ILE A 283 4.36 -7.34 -13.59
C ILE A 283 4.91 -5.96 -13.25
N VAL A 284 4.96 -5.60 -11.96
CA VAL A 284 5.44 -4.28 -11.51
C VAL A 284 6.88 -4.09 -11.96
N PRO A 285 7.17 -3.04 -12.78
CA PRO A 285 8.53 -2.72 -13.15
C PRO A 285 9.33 -2.29 -11.91
N PRO A 286 10.47 -2.93 -11.62
CA PRO A 286 11.43 -2.41 -10.65
C PRO A 286 11.73 -0.93 -10.91
N GLY A 287 11.85 -0.14 -9.86
CA GLY A 287 12.14 1.28 -10.00
C GLY A 287 10.89 2.13 -10.13
N THR A 288 9.78 1.76 -9.49
CA THR A 288 8.54 2.54 -9.56
C THR A 288 8.15 3.09 -8.19
N GLY A 289 7.95 4.41 -8.09
CA GLY A 289 7.60 5.07 -6.84
C GLY A 289 6.16 4.80 -6.40
N VAL A 290 5.20 5.36 -7.14
CA VAL A 290 3.75 5.17 -6.93
C VAL A 290 3.11 4.63 -8.20
N ILE A 291 2.19 3.67 -8.07
CA ILE A 291 1.40 3.16 -9.20
C ILE A 291 -0.07 3.30 -8.87
N VAL A 292 -0.82 3.96 -9.75
CA VAL A 292 -2.27 3.96 -9.77
C VAL A 292 -2.73 3.10 -10.93
N LEU A 293 -3.37 1.97 -10.65
CA LEU A 293 -3.87 1.04 -11.65
C LEU A 293 -5.39 0.98 -11.56
N SER A 294 -6.08 1.50 -12.59
CA SER A 294 -7.53 1.46 -12.77
C SER A 294 -8.40 2.10 -11.66
N THR A 295 -7.79 2.55 -10.57
CA THR A 295 -8.51 3.16 -9.45
C THR A 295 -8.99 4.57 -9.81
N ALA A 296 -10.20 4.93 -9.38
CA ALA A 296 -10.74 6.27 -9.51
C ALA A 296 -10.53 7.10 -8.23
N ASP A 297 -10.59 8.43 -8.33
CA ASP A 297 -10.52 9.34 -7.19
C ASP A 297 -9.24 9.09 -6.37
N VAL A 298 -8.07 9.37 -6.95
CA VAL A 298 -6.78 9.22 -6.28
C VAL A 298 -6.03 10.54 -6.23
N GLU A 299 -5.52 10.88 -5.06
CA GLU A 299 -4.78 12.11 -4.82
C GLU A 299 -3.39 11.80 -4.27
N VAL A 300 -2.34 12.14 -5.01
CA VAL A 300 -0.94 11.92 -4.63
C VAL A 300 -0.28 13.28 -4.39
N TYR A 301 -0.04 13.64 -3.12
CA TYR A 301 0.43 14.99 -2.80
C TYR A 301 1.41 15.13 -1.66
N ASN A 302 2.24 16.19 -1.71
CA ASN A 302 3.20 16.51 -0.64
C ASN A 302 4.11 15.33 -0.26
N ASN A 303 4.42 14.42 -1.20
CA ASN A 303 5.36 13.33 -0.98
C ASN A 303 6.79 13.74 -1.36
N ALA A 304 7.79 13.14 -0.71
CA ALA A 304 9.18 13.16 -1.16
C ALA A 304 9.46 11.87 -1.95
N ILE A 305 9.51 11.97 -3.28
CA ILE A 305 9.64 10.82 -4.19
C ILE A 305 10.97 10.90 -4.92
N SER A 306 11.84 9.89 -4.79
CA SER A 306 13.15 9.97 -5.41
C SER A 306 13.90 8.68 -5.68
N ASN A 307 14.80 8.72 -6.66
CA ASN A 307 15.76 7.65 -6.97
C ASN A 307 15.07 6.34 -7.40
N HIS A 308 14.25 6.44 -8.45
CA HIS A 308 13.47 5.33 -9.01
C HIS A 308 13.92 5.04 -10.44
N ASP A 309 14.43 3.83 -10.70
CA ASP A 309 15.03 3.44 -11.97
C ASP A 309 14.08 3.61 -13.17
N THR A 310 12.77 3.43 -12.97
CA THR A 310 11.72 3.48 -14.00
C THR A 310 10.91 4.78 -14.01
N THR A 311 10.23 5.13 -12.91
CA THR A 311 9.35 6.32 -12.86
C THR A 311 8.95 6.64 -11.41
N SER A 312 8.65 7.91 -11.13
CA SER A 312 8.25 8.33 -9.78
C SER A 312 6.77 8.10 -9.50
N VAL A 313 5.90 8.40 -10.47
CA VAL A 313 4.45 8.11 -10.40
C VAL A 313 3.97 7.60 -11.75
N THR A 314 3.25 6.48 -11.76
CA THR A 314 2.56 5.99 -12.96
C THR A 314 1.07 5.91 -12.72
N VAL A 315 0.29 6.35 -13.70
CA VAL A 315 -1.15 6.13 -13.78
C VAL A 315 -1.40 5.25 -14.99
N SER A 316 -2.09 4.13 -14.80
CA SER A 316 -2.34 3.17 -15.87
C SER A 316 -3.73 2.58 -15.78
N SER A 317 -4.34 2.37 -16.93
CA SER A 317 -5.45 1.49 -17.18
C SER A 317 -5.03 0.03 -17.22
N PHE A 318 -5.96 -0.86 -16.90
CA PHE A 318 -5.76 -2.30 -16.99
C PHE A 318 -5.47 -2.78 -18.42
N PHE A 319 -5.85 -2.01 -19.45
CA PHE A 319 -5.58 -2.32 -20.85
C PHE A 319 -4.08 -2.48 -21.17
N ILE A 320 -3.18 -1.85 -20.41
CA ILE A 320 -1.73 -1.99 -20.62
C ILE A 320 -1.22 -3.36 -20.15
N ALA A 321 -1.92 -3.99 -19.21
CA ALA A 321 -1.53 -5.27 -18.64
C ALA A 321 -2.22 -6.47 -19.32
N ALA A 322 -3.41 -6.27 -19.90
CA ALA A 322 -4.24 -7.34 -20.43
C ALA A 322 -4.38 -7.29 -21.95
N THR A 323 -4.41 -8.46 -22.57
CA THR A 323 -4.74 -8.62 -24.00
C THR A 323 -6.21 -8.34 -24.26
N GLN A 324 -6.55 -8.02 -25.52
CA GLN A 324 -7.96 -7.86 -25.92
C GLN A 324 -8.84 -9.08 -25.63
N THR A 325 -8.28 -10.29 -25.72
CA THR A 325 -9.02 -11.53 -25.42
C THR A 325 -9.35 -11.61 -23.93
N GLU A 326 -8.42 -11.24 -23.05
CA GLU A 326 -8.64 -11.17 -21.61
C GLU A 326 -9.65 -10.07 -21.27
N MET A 327 -9.53 -8.89 -21.88
CA MET A 327 -10.51 -7.80 -21.70
C MET A 327 -11.92 -8.21 -22.12
N ALA A 328 -12.08 -8.89 -23.26
CA ALA A 328 -13.37 -9.41 -23.70
C ALA A 328 -13.93 -10.46 -22.72
N GLN A 329 -13.08 -11.27 -22.10
CA GLN A 329 -13.51 -12.24 -21.09
C GLN A 329 -14.08 -11.55 -19.86
N TYR A 330 -13.44 -10.50 -19.34
CA TYR A 330 -13.96 -9.73 -18.19
C TYR A 330 -15.31 -9.06 -18.49
N VAL A 331 -15.54 -8.61 -19.73
CA VAL A 331 -16.87 -8.14 -20.18
C VAL A 331 -17.90 -9.27 -20.15
N MET A 332 -17.56 -10.43 -20.70
CA MET A 332 -18.47 -11.59 -20.76
C MET A 332 -18.81 -12.14 -19.38
N ASP A 333 -17.87 -12.09 -18.44
CA ASP A 333 -18.06 -12.49 -17.05
C ASP A 333 -18.88 -11.47 -16.25
N GLY A 334 -19.21 -10.32 -16.85
CA GLY A 334 -20.04 -9.29 -16.25
C GLY A 334 -19.30 -8.41 -15.24
N ILE A 335 -17.96 -8.52 -15.13
CA ILE A 335 -17.17 -7.78 -14.13
C ILE A 335 -17.25 -6.26 -14.35
N MET A 336 -17.22 -5.82 -15.60
CA MET A 336 -17.36 -4.40 -15.91
C MET A 336 -18.81 -3.90 -15.74
N ALA A 337 -19.78 -4.75 -16.06
CA ALA A 337 -21.20 -4.46 -15.82
C ALA A 337 -21.54 -4.42 -14.32
N ASP A 338 -20.73 -5.09 -13.50
CA ASP A 338 -20.82 -5.07 -12.04
C ASP A 338 -20.44 -3.70 -11.44
N GLY A 339 -19.61 -2.94 -12.16
CA GLY A 339 -19.16 -1.60 -11.75
C GLY A 339 -17.64 -1.45 -11.69
N TRP A 340 -16.85 -2.50 -11.91
CA TRP A 340 -15.39 -2.36 -12.05
C TRP A 340 -15.07 -1.60 -13.33
N ARG A 341 -14.07 -0.74 -13.26
CA ARG A 341 -13.61 0.07 -14.39
C ARG A 341 -12.15 -0.21 -14.65
N SER A 342 -11.80 -0.30 -15.92
CA SER A 342 -10.43 -0.53 -16.37
C SER A 342 -9.62 0.75 -16.47
N VAL A 343 -10.28 1.91 -16.55
CA VAL A 343 -9.64 3.21 -16.80
C VAL A 343 -9.64 4.07 -15.54
N PRO A 344 -8.47 4.54 -15.05
CA PRO A 344 -8.39 5.43 -13.91
C PRO A 344 -9.01 6.79 -14.23
N ARG A 345 -9.63 7.43 -13.22
CA ARG A 345 -10.32 8.72 -13.36
C ARG A 345 -10.16 9.60 -12.13
N ASN A 346 -10.24 10.91 -12.32
CA ASN A 346 -10.11 11.90 -11.25
C ASN A 346 -8.83 11.67 -10.43
N ILE A 347 -7.69 11.77 -11.12
CA ILE A 347 -6.38 11.51 -10.53
C ILE A 347 -5.63 12.82 -10.42
N SER A 348 -5.32 13.24 -9.20
CA SER A 348 -4.62 14.49 -8.92
C SER A 348 -3.24 14.20 -8.34
N ILE A 349 -2.19 14.65 -9.01
CA ILE A 349 -0.80 14.49 -8.57
C ILE A 349 -0.23 15.89 -8.39
N HIS A 350 -0.04 16.34 -7.15
CA HIS A 350 0.37 17.71 -6.91
C HIS A 350 1.25 17.97 -5.69
N ASP A 351 2.00 19.07 -5.73
CA ASP A 351 2.83 19.53 -4.62
C ASP A 351 3.84 18.48 -4.10
N ASN A 352 4.23 17.51 -4.94
CA ASN A 352 5.25 16.52 -4.59
C ASN A 352 6.66 17.06 -4.89
N SER A 353 7.63 16.65 -4.08
CA SER A 353 9.05 16.81 -4.38
C SER A 353 9.55 15.57 -5.12
N ILE A 354 9.60 15.63 -6.45
CA ILE A 354 10.01 14.52 -7.33
C ILE A 354 11.40 14.78 -7.91
N ARG A 355 12.29 13.78 -7.86
CA ARG A 355 13.64 13.85 -8.45
C ARG A 355 14.20 12.48 -8.81
N ASP A 356 15.18 12.46 -9.70
CA ASP A 356 16.03 11.29 -9.98
C ASP A 356 15.23 10.03 -10.37
N SER A 357 14.49 10.07 -11.48
CA SER A 357 13.78 8.88 -11.98
C SER A 357 13.90 8.65 -13.49
N GLY A 358 13.70 7.39 -13.91
CA GLY A 358 13.53 7.00 -15.32
C GLY A 358 14.82 6.79 -16.11
N ALA A 359 15.97 6.79 -15.45
CA ALA A 359 17.27 6.64 -16.10
C ALA A 359 17.67 5.18 -16.39
N SER A 360 17.06 4.19 -15.74
CA SER A 360 17.44 2.77 -15.88
C SER A 360 16.25 1.80 -15.79
N PRO A 361 15.16 1.99 -16.55
CA PRO A 361 13.97 1.16 -16.47
C PRO A 361 14.25 -0.33 -16.80
N ARG A 362 13.68 -1.23 -15.99
CA ARG A 362 13.83 -2.69 -16.11
C ARG A 362 12.49 -3.39 -15.88
N GLY A 363 12.39 -4.66 -16.29
CA GLY A 363 11.18 -5.48 -16.17
C GLY A 363 10.43 -5.62 -17.49
N ASP A 364 9.71 -6.72 -17.67
CA ASP A 364 9.18 -7.12 -18.97
C ASP A 364 8.17 -6.13 -19.53
N LEU A 365 7.23 -5.67 -18.69
CA LEU A 365 6.20 -4.71 -19.08
C LEU A 365 6.81 -3.41 -19.62
N ILE A 366 7.77 -2.82 -18.89
CA ILE A 366 8.33 -1.54 -19.30
C ILE A 366 9.18 -1.65 -20.56
N GLN A 367 9.79 -2.80 -20.86
CA GLN A 367 10.54 -3.00 -22.11
C GLN A 367 9.66 -2.84 -23.36
N GLY A 368 8.36 -3.13 -23.27
CA GLY A 368 7.40 -2.86 -24.37
C GLY A 368 7.12 -1.37 -24.57
N VAL A 369 7.25 -0.56 -23.52
CA VAL A 369 6.94 0.88 -23.52
C VAL A 369 8.13 1.74 -23.98
N LEU A 370 9.36 1.33 -23.65
CA LEU A 370 10.58 2.12 -23.92
C LEU A 370 10.78 2.54 -25.38
N PRO A 371 10.55 1.68 -26.40
CA PRO A 371 10.76 2.06 -27.78
C PRO A 371 9.95 3.29 -28.22
N ALA A 372 8.75 3.48 -27.68
CA ALA A 372 7.89 4.62 -28.02
C ALA A 372 8.49 5.95 -27.57
N PHE A 373 9.04 6.01 -26.35
CA PHE A 373 9.75 7.19 -25.84
C PHE A 373 11.09 7.42 -26.56
N GLN A 374 11.83 6.35 -26.86
CA GLN A 374 13.08 6.44 -27.62
C GLN A 374 12.86 6.97 -29.05
N ALA A 375 11.74 6.61 -29.68
CA ALA A 375 11.39 7.08 -31.02
C ALA A 375 11.19 8.60 -31.11
N ILE A 376 10.79 9.25 -30.00
CA ILE A 376 10.67 10.71 -29.90
C ILE A 376 11.94 11.38 -29.35
N GLY A 377 13.03 10.61 -29.15
CA GLY A 377 14.34 11.12 -28.73
C GLY A 377 14.55 11.18 -27.22
N GLU A 378 13.65 10.64 -26.41
CA GLU A 378 13.80 10.60 -24.95
C GLU A 378 14.79 9.51 -24.53
N THR A 379 15.72 9.89 -23.65
CA THR A 379 16.71 8.95 -23.07
C THR A 379 16.38 8.53 -21.65
N THR A 380 15.36 9.15 -21.05
CA THR A 380 14.85 8.86 -19.71
C THR A 380 13.33 8.85 -19.77
N LEU A 381 12.68 7.93 -19.05
CA LEU A 381 11.22 7.98 -18.91
C LEU A 381 10.78 9.23 -18.13
N PRO A 382 9.56 9.73 -18.39
CA PRO A 382 9.03 10.85 -17.63
C PRO A 382 8.87 10.49 -16.15
N SER A 383 9.03 11.48 -15.27
CA SER A 383 8.90 11.27 -13.82
C SER A 383 7.46 10.95 -13.41
N VAL A 384 6.49 11.51 -14.13
CA VAL A 384 5.08 11.15 -14.07
C VAL A 384 4.65 10.59 -15.42
N LEU A 385 4.28 9.32 -15.45
CA LEU A 385 3.87 8.60 -16.66
C LEU A 385 2.38 8.28 -16.60
N TYR A 386 1.63 8.69 -17.61
CA TYR A 386 0.25 8.25 -17.81
C TYR A 386 0.17 7.37 -19.06
N ASP A 387 -0.52 6.22 -19.03
CA ASP A 387 -0.63 5.46 -20.28
C ASP A 387 -1.51 6.15 -21.33
N GLY A 388 -2.60 6.81 -20.94
CA GLY A 388 -3.56 7.47 -21.83
C GLY A 388 -4.42 6.57 -22.70
N PHE A 389 -4.22 5.24 -22.71
CA PHE A 389 -4.86 4.36 -23.69
C PHE A 389 -6.36 4.22 -23.44
N GLY A 390 -6.73 3.90 -22.19
CA GLY A 390 -8.13 3.76 -21.79
C GLY A 390 -8.94 5.06 -21.96
N GLU A 391 -8.34 6.21 -21.66
CA GLU A 391 -8.99 7.51 -21.84
C GLU A 391 -9.16 7.85 -23.33
N LEU A 392 -8.14 7.60 -24.15
CA LEU A 392 -8.23 7.75 -25.60
C LEU A 392 -9.38 6.91 -26.18
N LEU A 393 -9.48 5.63 -25.80
CA LEU A 393 -10.58 4.74 -26.22
C LEU A 393 -11.95 5.29 -25.82
N ALA A 394 -12.10 5.71 -24.56
CA ALA A 394 -13.36 6.25 -24.05
C ALA A 394 -13.76 7.55 -24.78
N ARG A 395 -12.82 8.50 -24.96
CA ARG A 395 -13.07 9.80 -25.62
C ARG A 395 -13.33 9.66 -27.12
N ALA A 396 -12.68 8.71 -27.78
CA ALA A 396 -12.88 8.44 -29.21
C ALA A 396 -14.17 7.64 -29.50
N GLY A 397 -14.92 7.24 -28.47
CA GLY A 397 -16.19 6.52 -28.61
C GLY A 397 -16.05 5.00 -28.80
N TYR A 398 -14.86 4.45 -28.53
CA TYR A 398 -14.55 3.02 -28.62
C TYR A 398 -14.58 2.30 -27.26
N GLY A 399 -14.91 3.01 -26.16
CA GLY A 399 -15.00 2.42 -24.81
C GLY A 399 -16.24 1.55 -24.55
N ALA A 400 -17.32 1.74 -25.32
CA ALA A 400 -18.61 1.08 -25.07
C ALA A 400 -18.56 -0.47 -25.01
N PRO A 401 -17.79 -1.20 -25.84
CA PRO A 401 -17.63 -2.65 -25.73
C PRO A 401 -17.03 -3.11 -24.40
N PHE A 402 -16.34 -2.22 -23.68
CA PHE A 402 -15.70 -2.47 -22.39
C PHE A 402 -16.43 -1.77 -21.24
N SER A 403 -17.71 -1.40 -21.44
CA SER A 403 -18.50 -0.63 -20.46
C SER A 403 -17.82 0.66 -19.97
N GLU A 404 -16.92 1.22 -20.78
CA GLU A 404 -16.24 2.48 -20.46
C GLU A 404 -17.04 3.65 -21.03
N GLU A 405 -17.67 4.40 -20.12
CA GLU A 405 -18.38 5.63 -20.46
C GLU A 405 -17.43 6.74 -20.90
N PRO A 406 -17.87 7.70 -21.72
CA PRO A 406 -17.06 8.88 -22.06
C PRO A 406 -16.58 9.63 -20.81
N PHE A 407 -15.42 10.29 -20.90
CA PHE A 407 -14.96 11.20 -19.85
C PHE A 407 -15.87 12.43 -19.75
N ALA A 408 -16.10 12.91 -18.53
CA ALA A 408 -16.89 14.09 -18.24
C ALA A 408 -16.33 15.32 -18.97
N ALA A 409 -17.21 16.05 -19.65
CA ALA A 409 -16.82 17.20 -20.47
C ALA A 409 -16.36 18.41 -19.65
N ASP A 410 -16.66 18.45 -18.36
CA ASP A 410 -16.22 19.49 -17.42
C ASP A 410 -14.80 19.26 -16.88
N GLY A 411 -14.19 18.11 -17.21
CA GLY A 411 -12.83 17.75 -16.79
C GLY A 411 -12.72 17.18 -15.38
N SER A 412 -13.84 16.92 -14.69
CA SER A 412 -13.86 16.35 -13.33
C SER A 412 -13.25 14.94 -13.22
N GLU A 413 -13.09 14.24 -14.33
CA GLU A 413 -12.51 12.89 -14.38
C GLU A 413 -11.07 12.86 -14.91
N ASN A 414 -10.47 14.02 -15.17
CA ASN A 414 -9.15 14.11 -15.80
C ASN A 414 -8.03 13.52 -14.93
N ILE A 415 -6.87 13.34 -15.57
CA ILE A 415 -5.58 13.11 -14.91
C ILE A 415 -4.84 14.44 -14.85
N CYS A 416 -4.66 14.99 -13.66
CA CYS A 416 -4.05 16.30 -13.44
C CYS A 416 -2.73 16.20 -12.69
N VAL A 417 -1.71 16.88 -13.21
CA VAL A 417 -0.34 16.87 -12.66
C VAL A 417 0.16 18.31 -12.56
N VAL A 418 0.18 18.87 -11.35
CA VAL A 418 0.50 20.29 -11.12
C VAL A 418 1.45 20.48 -9.93
N ASN A 419 2.26 21.54 -9.91
CA ASN A 419 3.14 21.90 -8.77
C ASN A 419 4.13 20.82 -8.28
N ASN A 420 4.56 19.87 -9.11
CA ASN A 420 5.53 18.82 -8.72
C ASN A 420 7.00 19.20 -8.99
N GLY A 421 7.33 20.50 -8.89
CA GLY A 421 8.66 21.03 -9.23
C GLY A 421 9.02 20.83 -10.71
N ASP A 422 10.25 20.38 -10.97
CA ASP A 422 10.80 20.17 -12.32
C ASP A 422 10.48 18.77 -12.90
N ALA A 423 9.55 18.02 -12.27
CA ALA A 423 9.17 16.69 -12.73
C ALA A 423 8.67 16.71 -14.18
N THR A 424 9.30 15.88 -15.02
CA THR A 424 8.82 15.64 -16.39
C THR A 424 7.53 14.83 -16.35
N LYS A 425 6.63 15.13 -17.29
CA LYS A 425 5.34 14.47 -17.45
C LYS A 425 5.28 13.91 -18.85
N GLY A 426 4.66 12.75 -19.01
CA GLY A 426 4.44 12.21 -20.34
C GLY A 426 3.30 11.22 -20.38
N PHE A 427 2.89 10.92 -21.61
CA PHE A 427 1.94 9.86 -21.89
C PHE A 427 2.44 8.90 -22.95
N LEU A 428 2.03 7.64 -22.88
CA LEU A 428 2.28 6.66 -23.94
C LEU A 428 1.34 6.89 -25.13
N TYR A 429 0.05 7.08 -24.86
CA TYR A 429 -1.00 7.43 -25.81
C TYR A 429 -1.56 8.80 -25.47
N ASN A 430 -1.69 9.67 -26.47
CA ASN A 430 -2.33 10.97 -26.27
C ASN A 430 -3.85 10.76 -26.06
N PRO A 431 -4.44 11.24 -24.95
CA PRO A 431 -5.88 11.09 -24.71
C PRO A 431 -6.77 11.94 -25.64
N ASP A 432 -6.21 12.77 -26.53
CA ASP A 432 -6.98 13.51 -27.53
C ASP A 432 -7.64 12.56 -28.54
N PRO A 433 -8.99 12.52 -28.63
CA PRO A 433 -9.70 11.59 -29.52
C PRO A 433 -9.36 11.81 -31.01
N THR A 434 -8.83 12.96 -31.39
CA THR A 434 -8.38 13.21 -32.77
C THR A 434 -7.07 12.50 -33.13
N THR A 435 -6.35 12.00 -32.13
CA THR A 435 -5.12 11.21 -32.32
C THR A 435 -5.36 9.71 -32.40
N PHE A 436 -6.63 9.27 -32.35
CA PHE A 436 -6.98 7.89 -32.66
C PHE A 436 -6.76 7.63 -34.16
N THR A 437 -5.57 7.16 -34.52
CA THR A 437 -5.24 6.76 -35.90
C THR A 437 -5.71 5.34 -36.16
N ASP A 438 -6.09 5.03 -37.41
CA ASP A 438 -6.61 3.70 -37.81
C ASP A 438 -5.74 2.59 -37.19
N ALA A 439 -6.40 1.74 -36.40
CA ALA A 439 -5.83 0.60 -35.71
C ALA A 439 -4.91 -0.24 -36.60
N ASP A 440 -3.77 -0.71 -36.07
CA ASP A 440 -2.91 -1.64 -36.80
C ASP A 440 -3.77 -2.83 -37.26
N PRO A 441 -3.83 -3.15 -38.57
CA PRO A 441 -4.60 -4.28 -39.07
C PRO A 441 -4.16 -5.64 -38.51
N ALA A 442 -3.02 -5.73 -37.80
CA ALA A 442 -2.52 -6.93 -37.15
C ALA A 442 -3.15 -7.22 -35.76
N ASP A 443 -3.42 -6.20 -34.96
CA ASP A 443 -3.91 -6.35 -33.57
C ASP A 443 -5.14 -5.50 -33.24
N GLY A 444 -5.49 -4.50 -34.06
CA GLY A 444 -6.68 -3.68 -33.84
C GLY A 444 -6.47 -2.52 -32.86
N GLU A 445 -5.22 -2.21 -32.45
CA GLU A 445 -4.90 -1.12 -31.52
C GLU A 445 -4.34 0.11 -32.24
N PRO A 446 -4.62 1.35 -31.76
CA PRO A 446 -4.00 2.55 -32.32
C PRO A 446 -2.49 2.56 -32.02
N ASP A 447 -1.71 3.15 -32.93
CA ASP A 447 -0.30 3.42 -32.69
C ASP A 447 -0.09 4.33 -31.45
N ALA A 448 0.99 4.09 -30.71
CA ALA A 448 1.36 4.95 -29.59
C ALA A 448 1.67 6.38 -30.07
N THR A 449 0.97 7.36 -29.51
CA THR A 449 1.12 8.79 -29.82
C THR A 449 1.84 9.50 -28.68
N THR A 450 3.02 9.00 -28.34
CA THR A 450 3.78 9.35 -27.13
C THR A 450 4.19 10.82 -27.08
N GLY A 451 4.19 11.40 -25.87
CA GLY A 451 4.61 12.77 -25.64
C GLY A 451 5.22 12.99 -24.26
N VAL A 452 6.20 13.89 -24.18
CA VAL A 452 6.83 14.33 -22.94
C VAL A 452 6.88 15.86 -22.93
N GLY A 453 6.52 16.48 -21.79
CA GLY A 453 6.57 17.93 -21.66
C GLY A 453 5.98 18.45 -20.35
N ALA A 454 6.49 19.59 -19.89
CA ALA A 454 6.06 20.21 -18.64
C ALA A 454 4.60 20.73 -18.68
N SER A 455 4.10 21.07 -19.87
CA SER A 455 2.73 21.58 -20.09
C SER A 455 1.67 20.51 -20.24
N LEU A 456 2.05 19.22 -20.22
CA LEU A 456 1.10 18.11 -20.33
C LEU A 456 0.34 17.93 -19.01
N LEU A 457 -0.89 17.43 -19.09
CA LEU A 457 -1.74 17.08 -17.94
C LEU A 457 -1.97 18.23 -16.95
N VAL A 458 -1.94 19.48 -17.42
CA VAL A 458 -2.17 20.66 -16.57
C VAL A 458 -3.67 20.95 -16.48
N CYS A 459 -4.25 20.58 -15.35
CA CYS A 459 -5.63 20.86 -14.98
C CYS A 459 -5.76 20.91 -13.45
N ASP A 460 -6.96 21.20 -12.96
CA ASP A 460 -7.26 21.32 -11.53
C ASP A 460 -8.42 20.39 -11.17
N LEU A 461 -8.34 19.74 -10.01
CA LEU A 461 -9.35 18.82 -9.50
C LEU A 461 -9.62 19.14 -8.03
N ASP A 462 -10.86 18.93 -7.60
CA ASP A 462 -11.24 19.09 -6.21
C ASP A 462 -10.49 18.09 -5.31
N ARG A 463 -10.21 18.53 -4.09
CA ARG A 463 -9.55 17.71 -3.07
C ARG A 463 -10.46 16.59 -2.60
N LEU A 464 -9.87 15.41 -2.41
CA LEU A 464 -10.58 14.25 -1.90
C LEU A 464 -10.84 14.39 -0.39
N PRO A 465 -11.97 13.88 0.11
CA PRO A 465 -12.27 13.90 1.53
C PRO A 465 -11.26 13.05 2.33
N ALA A 466 -11.06 13.40 3.59
CA ALA A 466 -10.18 12.64 4.47
C ALA A 466 -10.81 11.30 4.89
N ALA A 467 -10.01 10.23 4.79
CA ALA A 467 -10.39 8.95 5.35
C ALA A 467 -10.20 8.93 6.87
N THR A 468 -11.08 8.19 7.54
CA THR A 468 -10.99 7.95 8.99
C THR A 468 -11.32 6.50 9.29
N ALA A 469 -10.69 5.93 10.32
CA ALA A 469 -11.01 4.60 10.84
C ALA A 469 -11.54 4.72 12.27
N THR A 470 -12.62 4.01 12.60
CA THR A 470 -13.13 3.94 13.98
C THR A 470 -12.75 2.62 14.63
N VAL A 471 -11.96 2.66 15.72
CA VAL A 471 -11.55 1.48 16.48
C VAL A 471 -11.94 1.66 17.94
N ALA A 472 -12.67 0.70 18.50
CA ALA A 472 -13.19 0.71 19.87
C ALA A 472 -13.90 2.03 20.23
N GLY A 473 -14.71 2.55 19.29
CA GLY A 473 -15.44 3.81 19.43
C GLY A 473 -14.61 5.08 19.31
N LYS A 474 -13.30 4.99 19.04
CA LYS A 474 -12.43 6.14 18.80
C LYS A 474 -12.17 6.33 17.30
N VAL A 475 -12.35 7.55 16.82
CA VAL A 475 -12.05 7.93 15.42
C VAL A 475 -10.58 8.30 15.29
N HIS A 476 -9.94 7.78 14.26
CA HIS A 476 -8.54 7.99 13.90
C HIS A 476 -8.44 8.48 12.45
N GLY A 477 -7.46 9.33 12.17
CA GLY A 477 -7.22 9.87 10.83
C GLY A 477 -6.82 11.34 10.84
N CYS A 478 -6.57 11.88 9.64
CA CYS A 478 -6.22 13.27 9.45
C CYS A 478 -7.33 14.20 9.95
N GLY A 479 -6.97 15.21 10.74
CA GLY A 479 -7.92 16.15 11.34
C GLY A 479 -8.74 15.58 12.50
N GLN A 480 -8.50 14.32 12.90
CA GLN A 480 -9.15 13.67 14.03
C GLN A 480 -8.17 13.55 15.20
N ASP A 481 -7.29 12.54 15.15
CA ASP A 481 -6.27 12.28 16.16
C ASP A 481 -4.86 12.70 15.73
N ASP A 482 -4.73 13.20 14.49
CA ASP A 482 -3.52 13.79 13.92
C ASP A 482 -3.84 15.16 13.31
N ALA A 483 -3.10 16.19 13.71
CA ALA A 483 -3.27 17.57 13.25
C ALA A 483 -2.10 18.05 12.37
N HIS A 484 -1.45 17.13 11.65
CA HIS A 484 -0.35 17.45 10.74
C HIS A 484 -0.76 18.50 9.68
N ALA A 485 0.14 19.41 9.32
CA ALA A 485 -0.15 20.45 8.32
C ALA A 485 -0.58 19.87 6.96
N ALA A 486 -0.02 18.70 6.61
CA ALA A 486 -0.41 17.97 5.40
C ALA A 486 -1.88 17.50 5.40
N CYS A 487 -2.52 17.34 6.57
CA CYS A 487 -3.95 17.03 6.66
C CYS A 487 -4.85 18.18 6.21
N SER A 488 -4.33 19.41 6.30
CA SER A 488 -5.04 20.64 5.96
C SER A 488 -4.63 21.22 4.61
N LEU A 489 -3.64 20.62 3.96
CA LEU A 489 -3.24 21.01 2.62
C LEU A 489 -4.40 20.77 1.69
#